data_AF-A0A2Z5ZM89-F1
#
_entry.id   AF-A0A2Z5ZM89-F1
#
_cell.length_a   1.000
_cell.length_b   1.000
_cell.length_c   1.000
_cell.angle_alpha   90.00
_cell.angle_beta   90.00
_cell.angle_gamma   90.00
#
_symmetry.space_group_name_H-M   'P 1'
#
loop_
_entity.id
_entity.type
_entity.pdbx_description
1 polymer ?
#
loop_
_entity_poly.entity_id
_entity_poly.type
_entity_poly.pdbx_seq_one_letter_code
_entity_poly.pdbx_strand_id
1 'polypeptide(L)'
;MTPPYSHADQPHDDEEPLDFLSNIGEDVSAAQQALFVHPELAGWLERTPGLGREIPWTIVSFTDETGRRVSGLVVAGHFTNGTWDLTTEFVLFTGRARYSGTFLTVDGTTVNARQRGSVPGVGPRRPDCITLLKELQAASMAWAARPALRAHWAVFAAAHGCQAMPDTFVELRFQDKCYRGLIIDGTLNSTGSWDMEQCVELLLPTGRTVELLADQADSVTFLTGGAQYDLKRFG
;
A
#
# COMPACT_ATOMS: atom_id res chain seq x y z
N MET A 1 50.15 -35.79 21.28
CA MET A 1 49.78 -34.39 20.96
C MET A 1 48.54 -34.45 20.11
N THR A 2 47.40 -34.11 20.71
CA THR A 2 46.09 -34.09 20.08
C THR A 2 45.37 -32.89 20.68
N PRO A 3 44.94 -31.89 19.91
CA PRO A 3 44.03 -30.87 20.42
C PRO A 3 42.56 -31.32 20.25
N PRO A 4 41.62 -30.70 20.98
CA PRO A 4 40.32 -31.27 21.35
C PRO A 4 39.12 -30.72 20.56
N TYR A 5 37.96 -31.37 20.77
CA TYR A 5 36.60 -31.05 20.33
C TYR A 5 36.26 -29.56 20.13
N SER A 6 35.44 -29.22 19.13
CA SER A 6 34.03 -28.79 19.33
C SER A 6 33.33 -28.26 18.07
N HIS A 7 32.00 -28.42 18.07
CA HIS A 7 30.95 -27.84 17.22
C HIS A 7 30.89 -28.20 15.72
N ALA A 8 30.04 -29.18 15.43
CA ALA A 8 29.25 -29.15 14.21
C ALA A 8 28.32 -27.94 14.28
N ASP A 9 28.52 -26.97 13.39
CA ASP A 9 27.57 -25.89 13.14
C ASP A 9 26.28 -26.50 12.58
N GLN A 10 25.29 -26.66 13.45
CA GLN A 10 23.90 -26.61 13.02
C GLN A 10 23.61 -25.15 12.63
N PRO A 11 23.06 -24.86 11.44
CA PRO A 11 22.26 -23.67 11.28
C PRO A 11 20.92 -23.94 11.95
N HIS A 12 20.85 -23.65 13.25
CA HIS A 12 19.63 -23.13 13.85
C HIS A 12 19.47 -21.70 13.30
N ASP A 13 18.48 -21.51 12.45
CA ASP A 13 17.38 -20.61 12.74
C ASP A 13 16.36 -20.76 11.62
N ASP A 14 15.31 -21.52 11.93
CA ASP A 14 13.99 -21.31 11.36
C ASP A 14 13.62 -19.85 11.71
N GLU A 15 14.05 -18.90 10.88
CA GLU A 15 13.59 -17.52 10.98
C GLU A 15 12.05 -17.56 10.88
N GLU A 16 11.44 -17.24 12.01
CA GLU A 16 10.03 -16.94 12.16
C GLU A 16 9.52 -16.13 10.96
N PRO A 17 8.27 -16.34 10.51
CA PRO A 17 7.76 -15.65 9.33
C PRO A 17 7.88 -14.14 9.55
N LEU A 18 8.83 -13.52 8.83
CA LEU A 18 9.09 -12.09 8.78
C LEU A 18 7.80 -11.32 9.05
N ASP A 19 7.78 -10.64 10.18
CA ASP A 19 6.64 -9.90 10.71
C ASP A 19 6.24 -8.84 9.66
N PHE A 20 5.29 -9.17 8.79
CA PHE A 20 4.90 -8.39 7.60
C PHE A 20 4.37 -6.98 7.91
N LEU A 21 4.30 -6.62 9.19
CA LEU A 21 3.69 -5.39 9.73
C LEU A 21 4.71 -4.30 10.10
N SER A 22 6.02 -4.58 10.18
CA SER A 22 6.98 -3.54 10.59
C SER A 22 7.36 -2.56 9.47
N ASN A 23 7.37 -2.98 8.19
CA ASN A 23 8.19 -2.30 7.18
C ASN A 23 7.51 -1.91 5.86
N ILE A 24 6.19 -2.05 5.65
CA ILE A 24 5.59 -1.73 4.33
C ILE A 24 5.97 -0.32 3.85
N GLY A 25 5.93 0.69 4.72
CA GLY A 25 6.37 2.06 4.36
C GLY A 25 7.86 2.17 4.03
N GLU A 26 8.71 1.42 4.73
CA GLU A 26 10.16 1.41 4.53
C GLU A 26 10.56 0.62 3.27
N ASP A 27 9.93 -0.53 3.04
CA ASP A 27 10.11 -1.39 1.87
C ASP A 27 9.68 -0.68 0.58
N VAL A 28 8.54 0.03 0.62
CA VAL A 28 8.09 0.83 -0.52
C VAL A 28 9.03 2.00 -0.77
N SER A 29 9.41 2.75 0.27
CA SER A 29 10.32 3.89 0.13
C SER A 29 11.69 3.47 -0.42
N ALA A 30 12.25 2.37 0.09
CA ALA A 30 13.49 1.80 -0.41
C ALA A 30 13.36 1.32 -1.86
N ALA A 31 12.26 0.64 -2.21
CA ALA A 31 12.00 0.21 -3.58
C ALA A 31 11.78 1.40 -4.53
N GLN A 32 11.12 2.47 -4.09
CA GLN A 32 10.97 3.71 -4.85
C GLN A 32 12.33 4.37 -5.06
N GLN A 33 13.15 4.52 -4.02
CA GLN A 33 14.50 5.08 -4.14
C GLN A 33 15.34 4.29 -5.14
N ALA A 34 15.29 2.96 -5.07
CA ALA A 34 15.97 2.08 -6.01
C ALA A 34 15.43 2.22 -7.45
N LEU A 35 14.11 2.39 -7.61
CA LEU A 35 13.48 2.61 -8.91
C LEU A 35 13.84 3.98 -9.50
N PHE A 36 13.88 5.04 -8.68
CA PHE A 36 14.18 6.40 -9.11
C PHE A 36 15.61 6.57 -9.67
N VAL A 37 16.54 5.72 -9.24
CA VAL A 37 17.91 5.69 -9.77
C VAL A 37 18.10 4.69 -10.91
N HIS A 38 17.03 3.99 -11.34
CA HIS A 38 17.12 2.99 -12.41
C HIS A 38 17.02 3.63 -13.81
N PRO A 39 17.90 3.27 -14.78
CA PRO A 39 17.91 3.89 -16.12
C PRO A 39 16.59 3.77 -16.89
N GLU A 40 15.87 2.65 -16.71
CA GLU A 40 14.61 2.39 -17.41
C GLU A 40 13.38 3.11 -16.82
N LEU A 41 13.53 3.85 -15.71
CA LEU A 41 12.42 4.55 -15.06
C LEU A 41 11.60 5.40 -16.05
N ALA A 42 12.28 6.21 -16.86
CA ALA A 42 11.64 7.13 -17.79
C ALA A 42 10.69 6.38 -18.74
N GLY A 43 11.13 5.26 -19.30
CA GLY A 43 10.33 4.44 -20.20
C GLY A 43 9.14 3.75 -19.51
N TRP A 44 9.21 3.50 -18.20
CA TRP A 44 8.07 3.00 -17.43
C TRP A 44 7.06 4.11 -17.08
N LEU A 45 7.54 5.29 -16.69
CA LEU A 45 6.67 6.45 -16.47
C LEU A 45 5.94 6.90 -17.74
N GLU A 46 6.57 6.77 -18.92
CA GLU A 46 5.93 7.02 -20.21
C GLU A 46 4.86 5.97 -20.54
N ARG A 47 5.12 4.70 -20.25
CA ARG A 47 4.19 3.58 -20.50
C ARG A 47 3.04 3.51 -19.49
N THR A 48 3.20 4.14 -18.34
CA THR A 48 2.18 4.20 -17.30
C THR A 48 2.02 5.64 -16.82
N PRO A 49 1.37 6.48 -17.65
CA PRO A 49 1.14 7.89 -17.31
C PRO A 49 0.40 8.00 -15.98
N GLY A 50 0.92 8.84 -15.09
CA GLY A 50 0.33 9.06 -13.78
C GLY A 50 0.77 8.08 -12.69
N LEU A 51 1.63 7.10 -13.00
CA LEU A 51 2.29 6.27 -11.99
C LEU A 51 3.06 7.13 -10.99
N GLY A 52 2.78 6.91 -9.71
CA GLY A 52 3.33 7.72 -8.63
C GLY A 52 2.79 9.13 -8.57
N ARG A 53 1.75 9.45 -9.35
CA ARG A 53 1.01 10.71 -9.31
C ARG A 53 -0.46 10.52 -8.97
N GLU A 54 -1.28 10.23 -9.97
CA GLU A 54 -2.69 9.87 -9.81
C GLU A 54 -2.84 8.40 -9.42
N ILE A 55 -1.92 7.54 -9.90
CA ILE A 55 -1.87 6.11 -9.60
C ILE A 55 -0.91 5.90 -8.42
N PRO A 56 -1.36 5.27 -7.31
CA PRO A 56 -0.52 5.00 -6.16
C PRO A 56 0.56 3.98 -6.50
N TRP A 57 1.66 4.02 -5.74
CA TRP A 57 2.67 2.96 -5.83
C TRP A 57 2.18 1.75 -5.03
N THR A 58 2.09 0.59 -5.67
CA THR A 58 1.50 -0.60 -5.06
C THR A 58 2.53 -1.72 -4.98
N ILE A 59 2.70 -2.32 -3.81
CA ILE A 59 3.46 -3.57 -3.65
C ILE A 59 2.54 -4.75 -3.85
N VAL A 60 2.98 -5.67 -4.69
CA VAL A 60 2.36 -6.98 -4.89
C VAL A 60 3.35 -8.07 -4.51
N SER A 61 2.82 -9.20 -4.05
CA SER A 61 3.60 -10.43 -3.89
C SER A 61 2.83 -11.64 -4.38
N PHE A 62 3.56 -12.66 -4.81
CA PHE A 62 3.03 -13.98 -5.14
C PHE A 62 4.09 -15.04 -4.90
N THR A 63 3.70 -16.31 -5.06
CA THR A 63 4.64 -17.44 -5.12
C THR A 63 4.74 -17.89 -6.57
N ASP A 64 5.95 -17.96 -7.11
CA ASP A 64 6.18 -18.42 -8.47
C ASP A 64 6.07 -19.95 -8.60
N GLU A 65 6.19 -20.47 -9.82
CA GLU A 65 6.10 -21.91 -10.12
C GLU A 65 7.16 -22.76 -9.40
N THR A 66 8.27 -22.15 -8.97
CA THR A 66 9.34 -22.83 -8.22
C THR A 66 9.07 -22.87 -6.71
N GLY A 67 7.96 -22.31 -6.26
CA GLY A 67 7.64 -22.17 -4.83
C GLY A 67 8.33 -20.97 -4.17
N ARG A 68 9.01 -20.12 -4.93
CA ARG A 68 9.72 -18.96 -4.39
C ARG A 68 8.77 -17.77 -4.27
N ARG A 69 8.85 -17.08 -3.13
CA ARG A 69 8.13 -15.83 -2.93
C ARG A 69 8.76 -14.68 -3.73
N VAL A 70 7.94 -14.00 -4.52
CA VAL A 70 8.28 -12.81 -5.30
C VAL A 70 7.49 -11.63 -4.74
N SER A 71 8.12 -10.46 -4.66
CA SER A 71 7.50 -9.19 -4.27
C SER A 71 8.15 -8.01 -4.97
N GLY A 72 7.38 -6.98 -5.28
CA GLY A 72 7.89 -5.78 -5.94
C GLY A 72 6.84 -4.69 -6.09
N LEU A 73 7.27 -3.56 -6.64
CA LEU A 73 6.40 -2.43 -7.00
C LEU A 73 5.78 -2.65 -8.38
N VAL A 74 4.47 -2.51 -8.51
CA VAL A 74 3.83 -2.51 -9.83
C VAL A 74 4.21 -1.22 -10.56
N VAL A 75 4.75 -1.36 -11.77
CA VAL A 75 5.20 -0.23 -12.61
C VAL A 75 4.49 -0.14 -13.95
N ALA A 76 3.75 -1.18 -14.35
CA ALA A 76 2.87 -1.17 -15.50
C ALA A 76 1.80 -2.27 -15.39
N GLY A 77 0.69 -2.09 -16.10
CA GLY A 77 -0.46 -3.01 -16.09
C GLY A 77 -1.77 -2.24 -16.27
N HIS A 78 -2.90 -2.91 -16.08
CA HIS A 78 -4.21 -2.25 -16.11
C HIS A 78 -4.57 -1.69 -14.73
N PHE A 79 -4.78 -0.38 -14.65
CA PHE A 79 -5.26 0.29 -13.43
C PHE A 79 -6.68 0.81 -13.67
N THR A 80 -7.66 0.25 -12.96
CA THR A 80 -9.08 0.62 -13.11
C THR A 80 -9.76 0.65 -11.75
N ASN A 81 -10.74 1.54 -11.58
CA ASN A 81 -11.52 1.67 -10.34
C ASN A 81 -10.64 1.81 -9.07
N GLY A 82 -9.49 2.49 -9.19
CA GLY A 82 -8.59 2.73 -8.06
C GLY A 82 -7.68 1.55 -7.68
N THR A 83 -7.71 0.44 -8.41
CA THR A 83 -6.86 -0.72 -8.14
C THR A 83 -6.18 -1.27 -9.39
N TRP A 84 -5.08 -1.99 -9.18
CA TRP A 84 -4.41 -2.74 -10.25
C TRP A 84 -5.18 -4.04 -10.53
N ASP A 85 -5.45 -4.32 -11.79
CA ASP A 85 -5.96 -5.62 -12.23
C ASP A 85 -4.80 -6.62 -12.31
N LEU A 86 -4.59 -7.33 -11.21
CA LEU A 86 -3.55 -8.35 -11.08
C LEU A 86 -3.91 -9.70 -11.71
N THR A 87 -5.09 -9.81 -12.34
CA THR A 87 -5.52 -11.02 -13.06
C THR A 87 -5.07 -11.02 -14.53
N THR A 88 -4.61 -9.87 -15.01
CA THR A 88 -4.07 -9.69 -16.37
C THR A 88 -2.55 -9.55 -16.32
N GLU A 89 -1.93 -9.23 -17.46
CA GLU A 89 -0.49 -8.95 -17.48
C GLU A 89 -0.16 -7.65 -16.73
N PHE A 90 0.86 -7.71 -15.87
CA PHE A 90 1.42 -6.56 -15.18
C PHE A 90 2.94 -6.67 -15.05
N VAL A 91 3.61 -5.54 -14.78
CA VAL A 91 5.07 -5.49 -14.63
C VAL A 91 5.44 -5.10 -13.20
N LEU A 92 6.31 -5.89 -12.59
CA LEU A 92 6.87 -5.64 -11.26
C LEU A 92 8.31 -5.19 -11.32
N PHE A 93 8.63 -4.11 -10.62
CA PHE A 93 9.98 -3.77 -10.19
C PHE A 93 10.30 -4.49 -8.87
N THR A 94 11.20 -5.48 -8.91
CA THR A 94 11.52 -6.35 -7.76
C THR A 94 12.55 -5.76 -6.80
N GLY A 95 13.05 -4.53 -7.05
CA GLY A 95 14.06 -3.88 -6.19
C GLY A 95 15.45 -4.52 -6.21
N ARG A 96 15.64 -5.64 -6.93
CA ARG A 96 16.94 -6.28 -7.07
C ARG A 96 17.81 -5.48 -8.01
N ALA A 97 18.74 -4.71 -7.44
CA ALA A 97 19.68 -3.92 -8.20
C ALA A 97 20.53 -4.81 -9.14
N ARG A 98 20.47 -4.51 -10.44
CA ARG A 98 21.46 -4.87 -11.47
C ARG A 98 21.57 -6.35 -11.89
N TYR A 99 20.47 -7.09 -11.95
CA TYR A 99 20.45 -8.40 -12.63
C TYR A 99 19.22 -8.55 -13.52
N SER A 100 19.28 -9.41 -14.53
CA SER A 100 18.11 -9.88 -15.27
C SER A 100 17.00 -10.29 -14.28
N GLY A 101 15.80 -9.71 -14.41
CA GLY A 101 14.68 -9.94 -13.47
C GLY A 101 14.37 -8.77 -12.53
N THR A 102 15.00 -7.61 -12.69
CA THR A 102 14.63 -6.37 -11.98
C THR A 102 13.21 -5.91 -12.37
N PHE A 103 12.87 -5.98 -13.65
CA PHE A 103 11.49 -5.84 -14.14
C PHE A 103 10.99 -7.22 -14.58
N LEU A 104 9.90 -7.67 -13.98
CA LEU A 104 9.29 -8.95 -14.27
C LEU A 104 7.91 -8.70 -14.87
N THR A 105 7.73 -9.09 -16.13
CA THR A 105 6.38 -9.24 -16.70
C THR A 105 5.76 -10.49 -16.11
N VAL A 106 4.61 -10.32 -15.50
CA VAL A 106 3.86 -11.38 -14.83
C VAL A 106 2.55 -11.58 -15.57
N ASP A 107 2.29 -12.82 -15.98
CA ASP A 107 0.96 -13.23 -16.43
C ASP A 107 0.10 -13.51 -15.19
N GLY A 108 -0.77 -12.55 -14.85
CA GLY A 108 -1.68 -12.63 -13.71
C GLY A 108 -2.64 -13.82 -13.75
N THR A 109 -2.83 -14.46 -14.90
CA THR A 109 -3.64 -15.69 -15.00
C THR A 109 -2.94 -16.92 -14.45
N THR A 110 -1.62 -16.87 -14.32
CA THR A 110 -0.77 -18.01 -13.91
C THR A 110 -0.36 -17.95 -12.44
N VAL A 111 -0.58 -16.81 -11.77
CA VAL A 111 -0.15 -16.58 -10.38
C VAL A 111 -1.30 -16.10 -9.51
N ASN A 112 -1.27 -16.45 -8.23
CA ASN A 112 -2.15 -15.84 -7.23
C ASN A 112 -1.47 -14.60 -6.63
N ALA A 113 -1.48 -13.52 -7.40
CA ALA A 113 -0.93 -12.23 -6.98
C ALA A 113 -1.80 -11.54 -5.94
N ARG A 114 -1.16 -11.06 -4.88
CA ARG A 114 -1.82 -10.33 -3.79
C ARG A 114 -1.16 -8.97 -3.59
N GLN A 115 -1.97 -7.93 -3.65
CA GLN A 115 -1.59 -6.61 -3.17
C GLN A 115 -1.28 -6.70 -1.66
N ARG A 116 -0.13 -6.15 -1.27
CA ARG A 116 0.32 -6.10 0.14
C ARG A 116 0.12 -4.73 0.75
N GLY A 117 0.17 -3.69 -0.07
CA GLY A 117 -0.02 -2.32 0.36
C GLY A 117 0.16 -1.37 -0.81
N SER A 118 -0.36 -0.17 -0.62
CA SER A 118 -0.17 0.94 -1.55
C SER A 118 0.32 2.16 -0.78
N VAL A 119 1.15 2.99 -1.40
CA VAL A 119 1.51 4.31 -0.88
C VAL A 119 1.01 5.42 -1.79
N PRO A 120 0.79 6.62 -1.24
CA PRO A 120 0.28 7.73 -2.01
C PRO A 120 1.13 8.13 -3.22
N GLY A 121 0.46 8.47 -4.31
CA GLY A 121 1.05 9.21 -5.43
C GLY A 121 1.05 10.74 -5.20
N VAL A 122 1.91 11.46 -5.94
CA VAL A 122 2.08 12.93 -5.88
C VAL A 122 1.61 13.67 -7.13
N GLY A 123 0.86 14.75 -7.00
CA GLY A 123 0.33 15.49 -8.15
C GLY A 123 0.18 16.99 -7.86
N PRO A 124 -0.19 17.81 -8.86
CA PRO A 124 -0.33 19.26 -8.71
C PRO A 124 -1.31 19.69 -7.60
N ARG A 125 -2.18 18.76 -7.17
CA ARG A 125 -3.17 18.93 -6.09
C ARG A 125 -2.89 18.06 -4.87
N ARG A 126 -1.81 17.28 -4.84
CA ARG A 126 -1.45 16.39 -3.73
C ARG A 126 -0.18 16.88 -3.02
N PRO A 127 -0.06 16.67 -1.70
CA PRO A 127 1.12 17.03 -0.93
C PRO A 127 2.39 16.29 -1.38
N ASP A 128 3.55 16.76 -0.90
CA ASP A 128 4.87 16.16 -1.18
C ASP A 128 4.96 14.66 -0.82
N CYS A 129 5.67 13.88 -1.66
CA CYS A 129 5.73 12.41 -1.58
C CYS A 129 6.29 11.94 -0.23
N ILE A 130 7.38 12.58 0.20
CA ILE A 130 8.07 12.23 1.44
C ILE A 130 7.18 12.57 2.64
N THR A 131 6.45 13.68 2.55
CA THR A 131 5.47 14.06 3.58
C THR A 131 4.35 13.04 3.69
N LEU A 132 3.77 12.60 2.57
CA LEU A 132 2.71 11.59 2.56
C LEU A 132 3.19 10.23 3.06
N LEU A 133 4.40 9.81 2.70
CA LEU A 133 5.00 8.58 3.21
C LEU A 133 5.22 8.64 4.73
N LYS A 134 5.73 9.75 5.25
CA LYS A 134 5.91 9.94 6.70
C LYS A 134 4.59 9.92 7.45
N GLU A 135 3.56 10.54 6.90
CA GLU A 135 2.23 10.55 7.51
C GLU A 135 1.57 9.17 7.50
N LEU A 136 1.66 8.45 6.38
CA LEU A 136 1.19 7.08 6.29
C LEU A 136 1.95 6.19 7.29
N GLN A 137 3.28 6.25 7.30
CA GLN A 137 4.12 5.49 8.24
C GLN A 137 3.73 5.79 9.70
N ALA A 138 3.56 7.07 10.04
CA ALA A 138 3.16 7.46 11.39
C ALA A 138 1.76 6.94 11.77
N ALA A 139 0.79 6.99 10.85
CA ALA A 139 -0.54 6.43 11.06
C ALA A 139 -0.50 4.90 11.20
N SER A 140 0.28 4.20 10.36
CA SER A 140 0.47 2.74 10.43
C SER A 140 1.13 2.32 11.75
N MET A 141 2.15 3.05 12.20
CA MET A 141 2.78 2.80 13.51
C MET A 141 1.81 3.06 14.66
N ALA A 142 1.02 4.13 14.59
CA ALA A 142 0.01 4.44 15.59
C ALA A 142 -1.07 3.34 15.68
N TRP A 143 -1.44 2.73 14.55
CA TRP A 143 -2.34 1.58 14.50
C TRP A 143 -1.68 0.35 15.13
N ALA A 144 -0.46 0.03 14.71
CA ALA A 144 0.29 -1.14 15.18
C ALA A 144 0.48 -1.14 16.70
N ALA A 145 0.69 0.04 17.29
CA ALA A 145 0.86 0.27 18.72
C ALA A 145 -0.42 0.15 19.55
N ARG A 146 -1.60 -0.08 18.93
CA ARG A 146 -2.91 -0.12 19.63
C ARG A 146 -3.59 -1.48 19.50
N PRO A 147 -3.38 -2.40 20.47
CA PRO A 147 -3.97 -3.74 20.43
C PRO A 147 -5.50 -3.77 20.30
N ALA A 148 -6.20 -2.88 21.02
CA ALA A 148 -7.66 -2.81 20.96
C ALA A 148 -8.17 -2.43 19.57
N LEU A 149 -7.51 -1.45 18.92
CA LEU A 149 -7.85 -1.03 17.56
C LEU A 149 -7.55 -2.13 16.54
N ARG A 150 -6.44 -2.84 16.70
CA ARG A 150 -6.11 -4.01 15.86
C ARG A 150 -7.13 -5.13 16.00
N ALA A 151 -7.59 -5.41 17.23
CA ALA A 151 -8.61 -6.42 17.47
C ALA A 151 -9.95 -6.03 16.84
N HIS A 152 -10.34 -4.75 16.96
CA HIS A 152 -11.53 -4.21 16.29
C HIS A 152 -11.44 -4.36 14.77
N TRP A 153 -10.33 -3.90 14.17
CA TRP A 153 -10.10 -4.02 12.73
C TRP A 153 -10.09 -5.48 12.24
N ALA A 154 -9.51 -6.40 13.01
CA ALA A 154 -9.48 -7.82 12.63
C ALA A 154 -10.89 -8.41 12.48
N VAL A 155 -11.84 -8.01 13.33
CA VAL A 155 -13.25 -8.40 13.21
C VAL A 155 -13.87 -7.80 11.95
N PHE A 156 -13.65 -6.49 11.72
CA PHE A 156 -14.14 -5.80 10.53
C PHE A 156 -13.60 -6.44 9.24
N ALA A 157 -12.29 -6.66 9.16
CA ALA A 157 -11.62 -7.23 7.99
C ALA A 157 -12.09 -8.66 7.70
N ALA A 158 -12.30 -9.48 8.73
CA ALA A 158 -12.83 -10.83 8.55
C ALA A 158 -14.28 -10.83 8.04
N ALA A 159 -15.11 -9.90 8.52
CA ALA A 159 -16.51 -9.80 8.12
C ALA A 159 -16.68 -9.30 6.68
N HIS A 160 -15.78 -8.41 6.23
CA HIS A 160 -15.89 -7.71 4.94
C HIS A 160 -14.86 -8.15 3.89
N GLY A 161 -13.98 -9.10 4.21
CA GLY A 161 -12.94 -9.59 3.29
C GLY A 161 -11.81 -8.57 3.02
N CYS A 162 -11.58 -7.63 3.93
CA CYS A 162 -10.52 -6.63 3.80
C CYS A 162 -9.14 -7.18 4.19
N GLN A 163 -8.08 -6.41 3.92
CA GLN A 163 -6.73 -6.72 4.39
C GLN A 163 -6.65 -6.68 5.93
N ALA A 164 -5.73 -7.49 6.48
CA ALA A 164 -5.51 -7.58 7.92
C ALA A 164 -5.04 -6.27 8.57
N MET A 165 -4.48 -5.36 7.76
CA MET A 165 -4.13 -4.00 8.14
C MET A 165 -4.97 -3.02 7.31
N PRO A 166 -5.43 -1.90 7.89
CA PRO A 166 -6.05 -0.84 7.11
C PRO A 166 -5.06 -0.29 6.09
N ASP A 167 -5.46 -0.31 4.81
CA ASP A 167 -4.61 0.05 3.68
C ASP A 167 -5.12 1.28 2.93
N THR A 168 -6.25 1.84 3.36
CA THR A 168 -6.89 3.00 2.74
C THR A 168 -6.55 4.27 3.50
N PHE A 169 -5.66 5.09 2.93
CA PHE A 169 -5.25 6.40 3.41
C PHE A 169 -5.93 7.46 2.56
N VAL A 170 -6.63 8.39 3.18
CA VAL A 170 -7.47 9.39 2.50
C VAL A 170 -7.13 10.81 2.93
N GLU A 171 -7.44 11.76 2.06
CA GLU A 171 -7.55 13.19 2.38
C GLU A 171 -9.01 13.62 2.29
N LEU A 172 -9.56 14.14 3.39
CA LEU A 172 -10.86 14.80 3.45
C LEU A 172 -10.66 16.29 3.71
N ARG A 173 -11.17 17.15 2.84
CA ARG A 173 -11.07 18.61 2.98
C ARG A 173 -12.43 19.20 3.33
N PHE A 174 -12.44 20.06 4.34
CA PHE A 174 -13.62 20.81 4.78
C PHE A 174 -13.23 22.29 4.91
N GLN A 175 -13.62 23.11 3.94
CA GLN A 175 -13.30 24.53 3.84
C GLN A 175 -11.79 24.79 4.01
N ASP A 176 -11.39 25.23 5.20
CA ASP A 176 -10.02 25.54 5.60
C ASP A 176 -9.28 24.37 6.28
N LYS A 177 -9.97 23.27 6.56
CA LYS A 177 -9.44 22.09 7.24
C LYS A 177 -9.13 20.95 6.28
N CYS A 178 -8.06 20.24 6.59
CA CYS A 178 -7.65 19.05 5.87
C CYS A 178 -7.33 17.94 6.89
N TYR A 179 -7.99 16.80 6.73
CA TYR A 179 -7.76 15.60 7.52
C TYR A 179 -7.16 14.53 6.63
N ARG A 180 -5.97 14.05 6.99
CA ARG A 180 -5.29 12.94 6.33
C ARG A 180 -5.09 11.80 7.33
N GLY A 181 -5.52 10.60 6.98
CA GLY A 181 -5.49 9.46 7.90
C GLY A 181 -5.86 8.14 7.24
N LEU A 182 -5.57 7.04 7.95
CA LEU A 182 -6.04 5.70 7.58
C LEU A 182 -7.51 5.56 7.97
N ILE A 183 -8.35 5.07 7.07
CA ILE A 183 -9.70 4.66 7.43
C ILE A 183 -9.59 3.41 8.30
N ILE A 184 -10.13 3.48 9.52
CA ILE A 184 -10.09 2.40 10.51
C ILE A 184 -11.47 1.92 10.96
N ASP A 185 -12.53 2.61 10.55
CA ASP A 185 -13.92 2.15 10.64
C ASP A 185 -14.78 2.94 9.62
N GLY A 186 -15.95 2.40 9.28
CA GLY A 186 -16.88 2.98 8.34
C GLY A 186 -17.72 1.93 7.61
N THR A 187 -18.45 2.36 6.60
CA THR A 187 -19.32 1.47 5.81
C THR A 187 -18.71 1.19 4.45
N LEU A 188 -18.78 -0.05 3.98
CA LEU A 188 -18.50 -0.41 2.60
C LEU A 188 -19.83 -0.48 1.83
N ASN A 189 -19.83 0.01 0.60
CA ASN A 189 -20.95 -0.12 -0.31
C ASN A 189 -21.03 -1.55 -0.90
N SER A 190 -22.04 -1.80 -1.73
CA SER A 190 -22.27 -3.12 -2.36
C SER A 190 -21.15 -3.56 -3.32
N THR A 191 -20.26 -2.66 -3.72
CA THR A 191 -19.09 -2.97 -4.55
C THR A 191 -17.83 -3.22 -3.72
N GLY A 192 -17.92 -3.19 -2.39
CA GLY A 192 -16.78 -3.37 -1.48
C GLY A 192 -15.86 -2.15 -1.39
N SER A 193 -16.31 -0.98 -1.86
CA SER A 193 -15.60 0.29 -1.73
C SER A 193 -16.14 1.07 -0.54
N TRP A 194 -15.33 1.96 0.03
CA TRP A 194 -15.79 2.82 1.13
C TRP A 194 -16.95 3.71 0.70
N ASP A 195 -18.05 3.63 1.44
CA ASP A 195 -19.22 4.45 1.28
C ASP A 195 -18.98 5.84 1.87
N MET A 196 -18.56 6.77 1.01
CA MET A 196 -18.26 8.16 1.39
C MET A 196 -19.53 9.00 1.57
N GLU A 197 -20.73 8.43 1.45
CA GLU A 197 -21.98 9.09 1.84
C GLU A 197 -22.25 8.95 3.36
N GLN A 198 -21.44 8.16 4.08
CA GLN A 198 -21.60 7.89 5.51
C GLN A 198 -20.41 8.40 6.34
N CYS A 199 -20.52 8.27 7.66
CA CYS A 199 -19.40 8.51 8.57
C CYS A 199 -18.24 7.56 8.28
N VAL A 200 -17.02 8.10 8.32
CA VAL A 200 -15.77 7.33 8.33
C VAL A 200 -14.94 7.72 9.54
N GLU A 201 -14.29 6.74 10.17
CA GLU A 201 -13.35 6.97 11.25
C GLU A 201 -11.92 6.94 10.72
N LEU A 202 -11.18 8.02 10.92
CA LEU A 202 -9.78 8.16 10.48
C LEU A 202 -8.82 8.10 11.66
N LEU A 203 -7.80 7.26 11.54
CA LEU A 203 -6.59 7.33 12.35
C LEU A 203 -5.60 8.29 11.71
N LEU A 204 -5.40 9.44 12.35
CA LEU A 204 -4.47 10.47 11.90
C LEU A 204 -3.01 10.09 12.18
N PRO A 205 -2.03 10.66 11.45
CA PRO A 205 -0.59 10.49 11.71
C PRO A 205 -0.15 10.82 13.14
N THR A 206 -0.91 11.68 13.82
CA THR A 206 -0.69 12.03 15.24
C THR A 206 -1.09 10.91 16.21
N GLY A 207 -1.67 9.82 15.70
CA GLY A 207 -2.33 8.77 16.46
C GLY A 207 -3.71 9.15 16.96
N ARG A 208 -4.19 10.38 16.78
CA ARG A 208 -5.58 10.70 17.14
C ARG A 208 -6.56 10.04 16.19
N THR A 209 -7.69 9.62 16.72
CA THR A 209 -8.81 9.15 15.91
C THR A 209 -9.84 10.26 15.78
N VAL A 210 -10.42 10.42 14.58
CA VAL A 210 -11.50 11.37 14.30
C VAL A 210 -12.58 10.70 13.47
N GLU A 211 -13.84 10.93 13.84
CA GLU A 211 -15.00 10.54 13.05
C GLU A 211 -15.44 11.74 12.21
N LEU A 212 -15.66 11.53 10.91
CA LEU A 212 -15.97 12.58 9.95
C LEU A 212 -17.12 12.14 9.03
N LEU A 213 -18.03 13.07 8.76
CA LEU A 213 -19.07 12.92 7.74
C LEU A 213 -18.44 13.21 6.36
N ALA A 214 -18.12 12.16 5.61
CA ALA A 214 -17.39 12.29 4.35
C ALA A 214 -18.20 13.00 3.25
N ASP A 215 -19.53 12.91 3.30
CA ASP A 215 -20.47 13.59 2.39
C ASP A 215 -20.46 15.12 2.54
N GLN A 216 -20.05 15.62 3.70
CA GLN A 216 -19.90 17.05 3.98
C GLN A 216 -18.55 17.61 3.55
N ALA A 217 -17.60 16.76 3.13
CA ALA A 217 -16.31 17.20 2.64
C ALA A 217 -16.47 17.94 1.30
N ASP A 218 -15.68 18.99 1.10
CA ASP A 218 -15.57 19.65 -0.20
C ASP A 218 -14.93 18.73 -1.24
N SER A 219 -14.05 17.83 -0.78
CA SER A 219 -13.39 16.83 -1.62
C SER A 219 -12.93 15.64 -0.78
N VAL A 220 -13.03 14.44 -1.37
CA VAL A 220 -12.44 13.20 -0.83
C VAL A 220 -11.45 12.65 -1.85
N THR A 221 -10.20 12.50 -1.42
CA THR A 221 -9.13 11.94 -2.25
C THR A 221 -8.59 10.68 -1.61
N PHE A 222 -8.69 9.54 -2.30
CA PHE A 222 -7.98 8.34 -1.88
C PHE A 222 -6.52 8.48 -2.28
N LEU A 223 -5.68 8.58 -1.26
CA LEU A 223 -4.25 8.75 -1.41
C LEU A 223 -3.62 7.38 -1.70
N THR A 224 -4.06 6.31 -1.02
CA THR A 224 -3.82 4.92 -1.43
C THR A 224 -5.08 4.34 -2.07
N GLY A 225 -4.95 3.64 -3.19
CA GLY A 225 -6.11 3.10 -3.93
C GLY A 225 -6.78 4.04 -4.95
N GLY A 226 -6.06 5.07 -5.44
CA GLY A 226 -6.24 5.80 -6.71
C GLY A 226 -7.61 6.28 -7.21
N ALA A 227 -8.70 6.17 -6.44
CA ALA A 227 -9.97 6.81 -6.78
C ALA A 227 -10.01 8.23 -6.22
N GLN A 228 -10.27 9.24 -7.05
CA GLN A 228 -10.65 10.57 -6.59
C GLN A 228 -12.16 10.71 -6.76
N TYR A 229 -12.88 11.06 -5.70
CA TYR A 229 -14.30 11.36 -5.76
C TYR A 229 -14.50 12.85 -5.49
N ASP A 230 -14.76 13.62 -6.55
CA ASP A 230 -15.25 14.99 -6.41
C ASP A 230 -16.75 14.91 -6.07
N LEU A 231 -17.09 14.93 -4.78
CA LEU A 231 -18.47 14.84 -4.27
C LEU A 231 -19.31 16.09 -4.60
N LYS A 232 -18.67 17.20 -4.97
CA LYS A 232 -19.36 18.41 -5.43
C LYS A 232 -19.32 18.55 -6.95
N ARG A 233 -20.27 17.93 -7.63
CA ARG A 233 -20.78 18.43 -8.92
C ARG A 233 -22.19 18.98 -8.73
N PHE A 234 -22.27 20.31 -8.81
CA PHE A 234 -23.47 21.16 -8.93
C PHE A 234 -24.28 21.43 -7.65
N GLY A 235 -24.45 22.73 -7.42
CA GLY A 235 -25.17 23.40 -6.35
C GLY A 235 -24.68 24.85 -6.28
#